data_AF-B8GS18-F1
#
_entry.id   AF-B8GS18-F1
#
_cell.length_a   1.000
_cell.length_b   1.000
_cell.length_c   1.000
_cell.angle_alpha   90.00
_cell.angle_beta   90.00
_cell.angle_gamma   90.00
#
_symmetry.space_group_name_H-M   'P 1'
#
loop_
_entity.id
_entity.type
_entity.pdbx_description
1 polymer ?
#
loop_
_entity_poly.entity_id
_entity_poly.type
_entity_poly.pdbx_seq_one_letter_code
_entity_poly.pdbx_strand_id
1 'polypeptide(L)'
;MAGVEVRVDDAAVRAALERLARFAGAPREALADIGEYMQRVVDDRFAAGRNPEGRAWERNSAATLLRKRNPRILHESPLLRGSIHYRATDDALAQGTRLEYAAVQQFGARQGAFGRTRRNVPIPWGDIPARPFLGFNAADRAEVMRLLEAHIRERFEDAEG
;
A
#
# COMPACT_ATOMS: atom_id res chain seq x y z
N MET A 1 11.39 -2.40 13.45
CA MET A 1 11.43 -1.23 12.54
C MET A 1 10.10 -0.50 12.69
N ALA A 2 10.09 0.81 12.92
CA ALA A 2 8.88 1.62 12.87
C ALA A 2 8.60 2.00 11.40
N GLY A 3 7.38 1.79 10.94
CA GLY A 3 6.98 1.91 9.52
C GLY A 3 5.61 1.27 9.30
N VAL A 4 5.15 1.22 8.05
CA VAL A 4 3.92 0.50 7.70
C VAL A 4 4.19 -0.51 6.60
N GLU A 5 3.76 -1.75 6.86
CA GLU A 5 3.72 -2.88 5.93
C GLU A 5 2.30 -3.42 5.98
N VAL A 6 1.67 -3.64 4.82
CA VAL A 6 0.39 -4.33 4.73
C VAL A 6 0.65 -5.71 4.15
N ARG A 7 0.28 -6.75 4.91
CA ARG A 7 0.27 -8.13 4.42
C ARG A 7 -1.12 -8.48 3.95
N VAL A 8 -1.18 -8.96 2.72
CA VAL A 8 -2.41 -9.44 2.10
C VAL A 8 -2.26 -10.95 1.99
N ASP A 9 -3.13 -11.67 2.67
CA ASP A 9 -3.23 -13.12 2.55
C ASP A 9 -4.43 -13.44 1.65
N ASP A 10 -4.13 -13.96 0.47
CA ASP A 10 -5.12 -14.24 -0.54
C ASP A 10 -5.01 -15.67 -1.07
N ALA A 11 -6.03 -16.50 -0.79
CA ALA A 11 -6.00 -17.91 -1.15
C ALA A 11 -5.91 -18.15 -2.67
N ALA A 12 -6.58 -17.32 -3.48
CA ALA A 12 -6.58 -17.48 -4.93
C ALA A 12 -5.23 -17.10 -5.54
N VAL A 13 -4.66 -15.96 -5.10
CA VAL A 13 -3.32 -15.51 -5.50
C VAL A 13 -2.26 -16.53 -5.07
N ARG A 14 -2.35 -17.04 -3.83
CA ARG A 14 -1.43 -18.07 -3.33
C ARG A 14 -1.48 -19.34 -4.18
N ALA A 15 -2.69 -19.84 -4.48
CA ALA A 15 -2.84 -21.02 -5.33
C ALA A 15 -2.34 -20.81 -6.76
N ALA A 16 -2.44 -19.60 -7.31
CA ALA A 16 -1.86 -19.26 -8.60
C ALA A 16 -0.32 -19.18 -8.55
N LEU A 17 0.25 -18.55 -7.52
CA LEU A 17 1.70 -18.51 -7.30
C LEU A 17 2.30 -19.91 -7.12
N GLU A 18 1.64 -20.79 -6.36
CA GLU A 18 2.07 -22.18 -6.20
C GLU A 18 2.05 -22.94 -7.53
N ARG A 19 1.06 -22.70 -8.39
CA ARG A 19 1.02 -23.29 -9.74
C ARG A 19 2.15 -22.76 -10.60
N LEU A 20 2.37 -21.46 -10.61
CA LEU A 20 3.48 -20.83 -11.34
C LEU A 20 4.84 -21.38 -10.88
N ALA A 21 5.05 -21.49 -9.57
CA ALA A 21 6.29 -22.03 -9.00
C ALA A 21 6.51 -23.50 -9.37
N ARG A 22 5.45 -24.31 -9.44
CA ARG A 22 5.54 -25.74 -9.79
C ARG A 22 5.76 -25.99 -11.28
N PHE A 23 5.14 -25.20 -12.15
CA PHE A 23 5.05 -25.54 -13.59
C PHE A 23 5.85 -24.60 -14.51
N ALA A 24 6.12 -23.36 -14.10
CA ALA A 24 6.63 -22.30 -14.97
C ALA A 24 7.98 -21.71 -14.53
N GLY A 25 8.37 -21.89 -13.25
CA GLY A 25 9.76 -21.70 -12.81
C GLY A 25 10.28 -20.28 -12.60
N ALA A 26 9.44 -19.24 -12.50
CA ALA A 26 9.90 -17.87 -12.25
C ALA A 26 8.90 -16.99 -11.45
N PRO A 27 8.53 -17.38 -10.22
CA PRO A 27 7.56 -16.61 -9.42
C PRO A 27 8.01 -15.18 -9.11
N ARG A 28 9.32 -14.95 -9.04
CA ARG A 28 9.88 -13.62 -8.75
C ARG A 28 9.59 -12.59 -9.84
N GLU A 29 9.59 -12.97 -11.12
CA GLU A 29 9.29 -12.06 -12.24
C GLU A 29 7.82 -11.63 -12.18
N ALA A 30 6.90 -12.59 -12.04
CA ALA A 30 5.49 -12.29 -11.86
C ALA A 30 5.23 -11.42 -10.62
N LEU A 31 5.89 -11.71 -9.50
CA LEU A 31 5.80 -10.90 -8.27
C LEU A 31 6.38 -9.50 -8.45
N ALA A 32 7.40 -9.31 -9.30
CA ALA A 32 7.94 -8.00 -9.62
C ALA A 32 6.92 -7.16 -10.42
N ASP A 33 6.31 -7.74 -11.46
CA ASP A 33 5.27 -7.07 -12.26
C ASP A 33 4.04 -6.70 -11.42
N ILE A 34 3.62 -7.61 -10.52
CA ILE A 34 2.57 -7.32 -9.55
C ILE A 34 3.00 -6.18 -8.62
N GLY A 35 4.26 -6.17 -8.17
CA GLY A 35 4.82 -5.09 -7.36
C GLY A 35 4.75 -3.73 -8.06
N GLU A 36 5.10 -3.68 -9.35
CA GLU A 36 4.99 -2.47 -10.16
C GLU A 36 3.55 -2.01 -10.33
N TYR A 37 2.63 -2.94 -10.59
CA TYR A 37 1.21 -2.66 -10.63
C TYR A 37 0.72 -2.06 -9.31
N MET A 38 1.05 -2.70 -8.17
CA MET A 38 0.64 -2.23 -6.85
C MET A 38 1.27 -0.86 -6.51
N GLN A 39 2.47 -0.57 -7.01
CA GLN A 39 3.08 0.75 -6.87
C GLN A 39 2.26 1.81 -7.63
N ARG A 40 1.87 1.54 -8.88
CA ARG A 40 1.02 2.44 -9.69
C ARG A 40 -0.34 2.67 -9.03
N VAL A 41 -0.98 1.63 -8.52
CA VAL A 41 -2.26 1.73 -7.81
C VAL A 41 -2.17 2.66 -6.59
N VAL A 42 -1.06 2.59 -5.83
CA VAL A 42 -0.82 3.51 -4.72
C VAL A 42 -0.67 4.95 -5.24
N ASP A 43 0.12 5.18 -6.29
CA ASP A 43 0.27 6.51 -6.89
C ASP A 43 -1.08 7.09 -7.35
N ASP A 44 -1.93 6.26 -7.98
CA ASP A 44 -3.28 6.66 -8.42
C ASP A 44 -4.18 7.03 -7.24
N ARG A 45 -4.11 6.29 -6.13
CA ARG A 45 -4.82 6.61 -4.88
C ARG A 45 -4.40 7.97 -4.33
N PHE A 46 -3.10 8.28 -4.34
CA PHE A 46 -2.61 9.60 -3.97
C PHE A 46 -3.10 10.69 -4.92
N ALA A 47 -3.04 10.47 -6.23
CA ALA A 47 -3.52 11.44 -7.22
C ALA A 47 -5.02 11.72 -7.07
N ALA A 48 -5.82 10.67 -6.87
CA ALA A 48 -7.27 10.76 -6.74
C ALA A 48 -7.74 11.17 -5.33
N GLY A 49 -6.88 11.06 -4.32
CA GLY A 49 -7.23 11.30 -2.92
C GLY A 49 -8.23 10.27 -2.39
N ARG A 50 -8.06 8.99 -2.75
CA ARG A 50 -9.00 7.90 -2.45
C ARG A 50 -8.29 6.73 -1.79
N ASN A 51 -9.03 6.01 -0.95
CA ASN A 51 -8.58 4.79 -0.30
C ASN A 51 -8.72 3.57 -1.24
N PRO A 52 -8.26 2.37 -0.84
CA PRO A 52 -8.38 1.14 -1.63
C PRO A 52 -9.82 0.80 -2.04
N GLU A 53 -10.82 1.19 -1.26
CA GLU A 53 -12.23 0.97 -1.57
C GLU A 53 -12.83 2.07 -2.47
N GLY A 54 -12.00 2.99 -2.98
CA GLY A 54 -12.41 4.09 -3.86
C GLY A 54 -13.11 5.25 -3.15
N ARG A 55 -13.19 5.23 -1.82
CA ARG A 55 -13.77 6.31 -1.00
C ARG A 55 -12.76 7.45 -0.86
N ALA A 56 -13.22 8.69 -0.93
CA ALA A 56 -12.36 9.85 -0.71
C ALA A 56 -11.77 9.82 0.70
N TRP A 57 -10.50 10.24 0.83
CA TRP A 57 -9.88 10.36 2.14
C TRP A 57 -10.54 11.43 3.00
N GLU A 58 -10.56 11.17 4.30
CA GLU A 58 -11.13 12.08 5.27
C GLU A 58 -10.39 13.43 5.29
N ARG A 59 -11.20 14.49 5.35
CA ARG A 59 -10.72 15.88 5.33
C ARG A 59 -9.81 16.17 6.51
N ASN A 60 -8.89 17.13 6.33
CA ASN A 60 -8.11 17.66 7.44
C ASN A 60 -9.03 18.49 8.35
N SER A 61 -8.78 18.44 9.66
CA SER A 61 -9.48 19.33 10.61
C SER A 61 -9.08 20.79 10.38
N ALA A 62 -9.91 21.73 10.81
CA ALA A 62 -9.60 23.15 10.72
C ALA A 62 -8.27 23.50 11.42
N ALA A 63 -8.03 22.92 12.60
CA ALA A 63 -6.79 23.11 13.36
C ALA A 63 -5.53 22.62 12.62
N THR A 64 -5.66 21.56 11.81
CA THR A 64 -4.59 21.06 10.94
C THR A 64 -4.40 21.97 9.73
N LEU A 65 -5.48 22.39 9.06
CA LEU A 65 -5.41 23.26 7.88
C LEU A 65 -4.73 24.60 8.17
N LEU A 66 -4.96 25.19 9.34
CA LEU A 66 -4.30 26.43 9.78
C LEU A 66 -2.76 26.31 9.90
N ARG A 67 -2.24 25.08 10.02
CA ARG A 67 -0.81 24.81 10.20
C ARG A 67 -0.14 24.24 8.95
N LYS A 68 -0.91 23.72 7.99
CA LYS A 68 -0.37 23.12 6.77
C LYS A 68 0.02 24.20 5.77
N ARG A 69 1.14 23.99 5.08
CA ARG A 69 1.51 24.82 3.93
C ARG A 69 0.69 24.50 2.67
N ASN A 70 0.27 23.24 2.53
CA ASN A 70 -0.58 22.77 1.44
C ASN A 70 -1.82 22.08 2.01
N PRO A 71 -3.04 22.55 1.71
CA PRO A 71 -4.27 21.99 2.28
C PRO A 71 -4.60 20.58 1.75
N ARG A 72 -3.98 20.15 0.64
CA ARG A 72 -4.22 18.83 0.04
C ARG A 72 -3.85 17.71 1.02
N ILE A 73 -4.73 16.72 1.10
CA ILE A 73 -4.62 15.56 1.99
C ILE A 73 -3.44 14.69 1.54
N LEU A 74 -2.52 14.37 2.44
CA LEU A 74 -1.28 13.59 2.15
C LEU A 74 -0.35 14.16 1.07
N HIS A 75 -0.50 15.44 0.70
CA HIS A 75 0.31 16.12 -0.34
C HIS A 75 1.12 17.30 0.21
N GLU A 76 1.35 17.35 1.51
CA GLU A 76 2.15 18.43 2.12
C GLU A 76 3.60 18.40 1.67
N SER A 77 4.12 17.20 1.42
CA SER A 77 5.38 16.95 0.74
C SER A 77 5.27 15.68 -0.12
N PRO A 78 6.12 15.50 -1.14
CA PRO A 78 6.16 14.25 -1.91
C PRO A 78 6.74 13.07 -1.11
N LEU A 79 7.22 13.29 0.12
CA LEU A 79 8.01 12.32 0.88
C LEU A 79 7.23 11.04 1.17
N LEU A 80 5.96 11.13 1.59
CA LEU A 80 5.18 9.93 1.92
C LEU A 80 5.06 9.03 0.68
N ARG A 81 4.49 9.57 -0.38
CA ARG A 81 4.27 8.87 -1.66
C ARG A 81 5.59 8.31 -2.21
N GLY A 82 6.63 9.14 -2.28
CA GLY A 82 7.93 8.75 -2.83
C GLY A 82 8.74 7.76 -1.98
N SER A 83 8.33 7.50 -0.74
CA SER A 83 9.00 6.55 0.16
C SER A 83 8.37 5.15 0.17
N ILE A 84 7.25 4.97 -0.54
CA ILE A 84 6.57 3.68 -0.63
C ILE A 84 7.30 2.87 -1.70
N HIS A 85 7.74 1.68 -1.31
CA HIS A 85 8.45 0.76 -2.18
C HIS A 85 7.94 -0.65 -1.96
N TYR A 86 8.16 -1.51 -2.96
CA TYR A 86 7.90 -2.94 -2.86
C TYR A 86 9.21 -3.75 -2.91
N ARG A 87 9.11 -5.01 -2.48
CA ARG A 87 10.15 -6.03 -2.62
C ARG A 87 9.49 -7.36 -2.98
N ALA A 88 9.86 -7.91 -4.12
CA ALA A 88 9.50 -9.26 -4.55
C ALA A 88 10.59 -10.26 -4.16
N THR A 89 10.19 -11.39 -3.58
CA THR A 89 11.01 -12.60 -3.37
C THR A 89 10.52 -13.71 -4.30
N ASP A 90 10.98 -14.93 -4.10
CA ASP A 90 10.54 -16.08 -4.88
C ASP A 90 9.15 -16.59 -4.47
N ASP A 91 8.59 -16.11 -3.37
CA ASP A 91 7.35 -16.60 -2.76
C ASP A 91 6.42 -15.49 -2.24
N ALA A 92 6.90 -14.26 -2.14
CA ALA A 92 6.16 -13.18 -1.52
C ALA A 92 6.43 -11.81 -2.16
N LEU A 93 5.44 -10.92 -2.02
CA LEU A 93 5.56 -9.50 -2.31
C LEU A 93 5.26 -8.71 -1.04
N ALA A 94 6.17 -7.83 -0.65
CA ALA A 94 5.98 -6.89 0.45
C ALA A 94 5.98 -5.46 -0.08
N GLN A 95 5.00 -4.63 0.32
CA GLN A 95 4.93 -3.20 0.00
C GLN A 95 4.80 -2.37 1.27
N GLY A 96 5.54 -1.27 1.37
CA GLY A 96 5.52 -0.42 2.55
C GLY A 96 6.46 0.77 2.53
N THR A 97 6.53 1.47 3.65
CA THR A 97 7.45 2.60 3.89
C THR A 97 8.00 2.56 5.31
N ARG A 98 9.20 3.13 5.49
CA ARG A 98 9.88 3.29 6.78
C ARG A 98 9.48 4.57 7.52
N LEU A 99 8.64 5.42 6.93
CA LEU A 99 8.21 6.65 7.59
C LEU A 99 7.25 6.33 8.74
N GLU A 100 7.61 6.70 9.97
CA GLU A 100 6.81 6.38 11.16
C GLU A 100 5.40 6.99 11.10
N TYR A 101 5.29 8.22 10.60
CA TYR A 101 3.98 8.88 10.47
C TYR A 101 3.07 8.22 9.43
N ALA A 102 3.61 7.37 8.55
CA ALA A 102 2.82 6.65 7.56
C ALA A 102 1.83 5.68 8.22
N ALA A 103 2.19 5.07 9.35
CA ALA A 103 1.29 4.20 10.11
C ALA A 103 0.08 4.99 10.65
N VAL A 104 0.31 6.21 11.15
CA VAL A 104 -0.76 7.10 11.62
C VAL A 104 -1.68 7.51 10.47
N GLN A 105 -1.14 7.74 9.28
CA GLN A 105 -1.97 8.03 8.11
C GLN A 105 -2.71 6.79 7.62
N GLN A 106 -2.09 5.62 7.60
CA GLN A 106 -2.72 4.38 7.15
C GLN A 106 -3.88 3.96 8.07
N PHE A 107 -3.67 4.00 9.40
CA PHE A 107 -4.59 3.41 10.37
C PHE A 107 -5.34 4.44 11.23
N GLY A 108 -4.96 5.71 11.17
CA GLY A 108 -5.44 6.73 12.09
C GLY A 108 -4.78 6.64 13.48
N ALA A 109 -5.13 7.58 14.35
CA ALA A 109 -4.74 7.57 15.75
C ALA A 109 -5.73 8.35 16.60
N ARG A 110 -6.00 7.88 17.82
CA ARG A 110 -6.78 8.65 18.80
C ARG A 110 -5.95 9.78 19.42
N GLN A 111 -6.59 10.82 19.90
CA GLN A 111 -5.96 11.85 20.72
C GLN A 111 -5.17 11.21 21.88
N GLY A 112 -3.91 11.62 22.05
CA GLY A 112 -3.05 11.13 23.12
C GLY A 112 -2.51 9.70 22.93
N ALA A 113 -2.71 9.06 21.78
CA ALA A 113 -2.23 7.71 21.49
C ALA A 113 -0.71 7.54 21.66
N PHE A 114 0.07 8.62 21.61
CA PHE A 114 1.53 8.64 21.74
C PHE A 114 1.98 9.40 23.00
N GLY A 115 1.10 9.52 24.01
CA GLY A 115 1.39 10.16 25.28
C GLY A 115 1.12 11.67 25.26
N ARG A 116 1.91 12.41 26.05
CA ARG A 116 1.73 13.85 26.28
C ARG A 116 3.07 14.58 26.24
N THR A 117 3.04 15.85 25.88
CA THR A 117 4.22 16.74 25.96
C THR A 117 4.56 17.06 27.42
N ARG A 118 5.74 17.68 27.66
CA ARG A 118 6.12 18.20 28.99
C ARG A 118 5.12 19.21 29.56
N ARG A 119 4.30 19.85 28.72
CA ARG A 119 3.23 20.78 29.12
C ARG A 119 1.87 20.08 29.26
N ASN A 120 1.85 18.76 29.40
CA ASN A 120 0.65 17.92 29.56
C ASN A 120 -0.34 17.92 28.37
N VAL A 121 0.10 18.37 27.19
CA VAL A 121 -0.72 18.38 25.96
C VAL A 121 -0.69 16.99 25.29
N PRO A 122 -1.83 16.37 24.93
CA PRO A 122 -1.85 15.06 24.29
C PRO A 122 -1.18 15.04 22.91
N ILE A 123 -0.60 13.89 22.55
CA ILE A 123 0.04 13.63 21.26
C ILE A 123 -0.62 12.39 20.65
N PRO A 124 -1.32 12.50 19.50
CA PRO A 124 -1.70 13.74 18.84
C PRO A 124 -2.67 14.58 19.69
N TRP A 125 -2.75 15.87 19.42
CA TRP A 125 -3.61 16.81 20.17
C TRP A 125 -5.11 16.65 19.89
N GLY A 126 -5.47 15.81 18.93
CA GLY A 126 -6.83 15.45 18.56
C GLY A 126 -6.80 14.15 17.75
N ASP A 127 -7.97 13.59 17.47
CA ASP A 127 -8.08 12.38 16.64
C ASP A 127 -7.58 12.63 15.22
N ILE A 128 -6.88 11.65 14.67
CA ILE A 128 -6.40 11.62 13.29
C ILE A 128 -7.17 10.51 12.57
N PRO A 129 -7.99 10.83 11.56
CA PRO A 129 -8.72 9.81 10.82
C PRO A 129 -7.75 8.99 9.95
N ALA A 130 -8.10 7.72 9.74
CA ALA A 130 -7.39 6.86 8.82
C ALA A 130 -7.56 7.36 7.37
N ARG A 131 -6.48 7.28 6.61
CA ARG A 131 -6.39 7.59 5.18
C ARG A 131 -5.62 6.45 4.52
N PRO A 132 -6.20 5.24 4.43
CA PRO A 132 -5.50 4.09 3.90
C PRO A 132 -5.07 4.36 2.47
N PHE A 133 -3.80 4.10 2.17
CA PHE A 133 -3.24 4.21 0.82
C PHE A 133 -2.65 2.87 0.36
N LEU A 134 -2.11 2.09 1.30
CA LEU A 134 -1.81 0.68 1.09
C LEU A 134 -3.08 -0.16 1.27
N GLY A 135 -3.18 -1.26 0.54
CA GLY A 135 -4.30 -2.17 0.62
C GLY A 135 -4.58 -2.85 -0.71
N PHE A 136 -5.46 -3.85 -0.66
CA PHE A 136 -5.77 -4.74 -1.77
C PHE A 136 -7.28 -4.94 -1.83
N ASN A 137 -7.88 -4.59 -2.96
CA ASN A 137 -9.31 -4.69 -3.19
C ASN A 137 -9.64 -5.77 -4.25
N ALA A 138 -10.92 -5.89 -4.61
CA ALA A 138 -11.36 -6.86 -5.61
C ALA A 138 -10.85 -6.58 -7.04
N ALA A 139 -10.66 -5.31 -7.42
CA ALA A 139 -10.10 -4.95 -8.72
C ALA A 139 -8.60 -5.25 -8.78
N ASP A 140 -7.87 -4.95 -7.70
CA ASP A 140 -6.45 -5.30 -7.55
C ASP A 140 -6.27 -6.82 -7.66
N ARG A 141 -7.15 -7.60 -7.01
CA ARG A 141 -7.17 -9.07 -7.14
C ARG A 141 -7.33 -9.52 -8.58
N ALA A 142 -8.31 -8.96 -9.30
CA ALA A 142 -8.57 -9.36 -10.67
C ALA A 142 -7.35 -9.12 -11.57
N GLU A 143 -6.69 -7.97 -11.41
CA GLU A 143 -5.49 -7.63 -12.17
C GLU A 143 -4.27 -8.48 -11.78
N VAL A 144 -4.08 -8.74 -10.49
CA VAL A 144 -3.02 -9.64 -10.02
C VAL A 144 -3.21 -11.06 -10.57
N MET A 145 -4.43 -11.58 -10.56
CA MET A 145 -4.72 -12.89 -11.17
C MET A 145 -4.45 -12.88 -12.67
N ARG A 146 -4.82 -11.81 -13.38
CA ARG A 146 -4.53 -11.65 -14.81
C ARG A 146 -3.02 -11.68 -15.10
N LEU A 147 -2.20 -11.01 -14.27
CA LEU A 147 -0.74 -11.02 -14.40
C LEU A 147 -0.18 -12.42 -14.16
N LEU A 148 -0.61 -13.10 -13.10
CA LEU A 148 -0.17 -14.47 -12.81
C LEU A 148 -0.52 -15.45 -13.95
N GLU A 149 -1.74 -15.35 -14.49
CA GLU A 149 -2.18 -16.18 -15.61
C GLU A 149 -1.40 -15.90 -16.90
N ALA A 150 -1.03 -14.64 -17.16
CA ALA A 150 -0.18 -14.28 -18.29
C ALA A 150 1.20 -14.95 -18.19
N HIS A 151 1.85 -14.83 -17.03
CA HIS A 151 3.14 -15.48 -16.75
C HIS A 151 3.06 -17.00 -16.87
N ILE A 152 1.98 -17.63 -16.40
CA ILE A 152 1.79 -19.07 -16.56
C ILE A 152 1.71 -19.44 -18.05
N ARG A 153 0.93 -18.69 -18.84
CA ARG A 153 0.73 -18.96 -20.26
C ARG A 153 2.03 -18.82 -21.07
N GLU A 154 2.73 -17.70 -20.91
CA GLU A 154 3.98 -17.42 -21.62
C GLU A 154 5.02 -18.53 -21.43
N ARG A 155 5.14 -19.05 -20.19
CA ARG A 155 6.08 -20.14 -19.91
C ARG A 155 5.66 -21.50 -20.46
N PHE A 156 4.36 -21.75 -20.64
CA PHE A 156 3.92 -22.95 -21.34
C PHE A 156 4.23 -22.86 -22.85
N GLU A 157 4.07 -21.68 -23.45
CA GLU A 157 4.39 -21.46 -24.87
C GLU A 157 5.92 -21.59 -25.11
N ASP A 158 6.76 -21.07 -24.22
CA ASP A 158 8.22 -21.20 -24.29
C ASP A 158 8.71 -22.66 -24.12
N ALA A 159 7.95 -23.51 -23.42
CA ALA A 159 8.33 -24.90 -23.17
C ALA A 159 7.98 -25.85 -24.34
N GLU A 160 7.11 -25.42 -25.25
CA GLU A 160 6.68 -26.20 -26.42
C GLU A 160 7.44 -25.84 -27.72
N GLY A 161 8.25 -24.77 -27.70
CA GLY A 161 9.06 -24.29 -28.83
C GLY A 161 10.52 -24.72 -28.79
#